data_AF-R9KF70-F1
#
_entry.id   AF-R9KF70-F1
#
_cell.length_a   1.000
_cell.length_b   1.000
_cell.length_c   1.000
_cell.angle_alpha   90.00
_cell.angle_beta   90.00
_cell.angle_gamma   90.00
#
_symmetry.space_group_name_H-M   'P 1'
#
loop_
_entity.id
_entity.type
_entity.pdbx_description
1 polymer ?
#
loop_
_entity_poly.entity_id
_entity_poly.type
_entity_poly.pdbx_seq_one_letter_code
_entity_poly.pdbx_strand_id
1 'polypeptide(L)'
;MNTTDLLWGISAILAVLLVILVCCRFRQRRKAKCLVKKHSEQEKYAEINQALQPFGFAYSLSKDIFYSLEDAWQRKFGYGKIYDEMAPVMNMIIDCEPIYFEYAGKRWMIEFWKGQYGITTGAEVGIYVENERGSQENPEDVFYDCVSEKDQLPIHMKLYKNGKMMYQRIERHWWLTGFALGEFSYPGELMLEAAVSFEDREMQEAFIGGCYRAGYQPDDLHIWHSQVSMRIYQPKKKQSSSYGRFFRKWVQWQNRHNCKLYLRVTKDFSKTIDKIYYLMLAYPRVFAIITKTGRIAWEKNRP
;
A
#
# COMPACT_ATOMS: atom_id res chain seq x y z
N MET A 1 -45.00 -37.23 0.00
CA MET A 1 -44.72 -35.82 -0.33
C MET A 1 -43.97 -35.82 -1.64
N ASN A 2 -44.54 -35.25 -2.72
CA ASN A 2 -43.87 -35.28 -4.02
C ASN A 2 -42.59 -34.45 -3.95
N THR A 3 -41.52 -34.93 -4.59
CA THR A 3 -40.24 -34.24 -4.67
C THR A 3 -40.38 -32.84 -5.26
N THR A 4 -41.37 -32.64 -6.14
CA THR A 4 -41.75 -31.35 -6.72
C THR A 4 -42.28 -30.37 -5.67
N ASP A 5 -43.13 -30.81 -4.75
CA ASP A 5 -43.74 -29.94 -3.73
C ASP A 5 -42.71 -29.49 -2.70
N LEU A 6 -41.77 -30.38 -2.37
CA LEU A 6 -40.61 -30.07 -1.54
C LEU A 6 -39.70 -29.02 -2.23
N LEU A 7 -39.45 -29.17 -3.53
CA LEU A 7 -38.64 -28.21 -4.31
C LEU A 7 -39.30 -26.83 -4.40
N TRP A 8 -40.62 -26.76 -4.59
CA TRP A 8 -41.38 -25.51 -4.57
C TRP A 8 -41.38 -24.86 -3.19
N GLY A 9 -41.54 -25.65 -2.13
CA GLY A 9 -41.44 -25.17 -0.74
C GLY A 9 -40.06 -24.57 -0.42
N ILE A 10 -38.97 -25.27 -0.79
CA ILE A 10 -37.60 -24.77 -0.61
C ILE A 10 -37.40 -23.47 -1.41
N SER A 11 -37.85 -23.43 -2.67
CA SER A 11 -37.72 -22.25 -3.53
C SER A 11 -38.46 -21.04 -2.96
N ALA A 12 -39.67 -21.24 -2.42
CA ALA A 12 -40.44 -20.18 -1.77
C ALA A 12 -39.74 -19.65 -0.51
N ILE A 13 -39.19 -20.55 0.34
CA ILE A 13 -38.42 -20.16 1.53
C ILE A 13 -37.18 -19.35 1.13
N LEU A 14 -36.43 -19.81 0.13
CA LEU A 14 -35.25 -19.09 -0.37
C LEU A 14 -35.61 -17.71 -0.93
N ALA A 15 -36.73 -17.59 -1.63
CA ALA A 15 -37.22 -16.30 -2.14
C ALA A 15 -37.58 -15.35 -0.98
N VAL A 16 -38.28 -15.82 0.05
CA VAL A 16 -38.60 -15.01 1.24
C VAL A 16 -37.33 -14.58 1.98
N LEU A 17 -36.38 -15.50 2.18
CA LEU A 17 -35.09 -15.17 2.81
C LEU A 17 -34.30 -14.14 2.00
N LEU A 18 -34.34 -14.22 0.66
CA LEU A 18 -33.73 -13.24 -0.22
C LEU A 18 -34.39 -11.86 -0.07
N VAL A 19 -35.72 -11.79 -0.04
CA VAL A 19 -36.46 -10.53 0.16
C VAL A 19 -36.11 -9.91 1.52
N ILE A 20 -36.10 -10.71 2.60
CA ILE A 20 -35.70 -10.25 3.93
C ILE A 20 -34.27 -9.70 3.90
N LEU A 21 -33.33 -10.40 3.26
CA LEU A 21 -31.95 -9.98 3.13
C LEU A 21 -31.83 -8.64 2.37
N VAL A 22 -32.57 -8.48 1.27
CA VAL A 22 -32.62 -7.24 0.48
C VAL A 22 -33.19 -6.08 1.30
N CYS A 23 -34.30 -6.28 2.00
CA CYS A 23 -34.91 -5.28 2.89
C CYS A 23 -33.97 -4.85 4.01
N CYS A 24 -33.31 -5.82 4.68
CA CYS A 24 -32.31 -5.57 5.70
C CYS A 24 -31.12 -4.78 5.15
N ARG A 25 -30.61 -5.16 3.97
CA ARG A 25 -29.53 -4.44 3.27
C ARG A 25 -29.93 -3.01 2.92
N PHE A 26 -31.15 -2.80 2.43
CA PHE A 26 -31.66 -1.50 2.07
C PHE A 26 -31.79 -0.58 3.30
N ARG A 27 -32.40 -1.07 4.38
CA ARG A 27 -32.52 -0.35 5.65
C ARG A 27 -31.14 -0.01 6.22
N GLN A 28 -30.19 -0.94 6.18
CA GLN A 28 -28.83 -0.69 6.66
C GLN A 28 -28.11 0.38 5.84
N ARG A 29 -28.18 0.32 4.50
CA ARG A 29 -27.57 1.34 3.64
C ARG A 29 -28.17 2.73 3.88
N ARG A 30 -29.49 2.82 4.06
CA ARG A 30 -30.16 4.07 4.43
C ARG A 30 -29.67 4.60 5.77
N LYS A 31 -29.58 3.74 6.80
CA LYS A 31 -29.05 4.12 8.11
C LYS A 31 -27.60 4.59 8.01
N ALA A 32 -26.74 3.86 7.30
CA ALA A 32 -25.33 4.24 7.09
C ALA A 32 -25.20 5.61 6.44
N LYS A 33 -25.96 5.89 5.37
CA LYS A 33 -25.99 7.22 4.74
C LYS A 33 -26.41 8.35 5.68
N CYS A 34 -27.42 8.10 6.52
CA CYS A 34 -27.86 9.07 7.52
C CYS A 34 -26.75 9.37 8.55
N LEU A 35 -26.09 8.32 9.06
CA LEU A 35 -24.99 8.46 10.02
C LEU A 35 -23.79 9.21 9.43
N VAL A 36 -23.42 8.92 8.18
CA VAL A 36 -22.34 9.66 7.49
C VAL A 36 -22.65 11.16 7.43
N LYS A 37 -23.91 11.55 7.20
CA LYS A 37 -24.29 12.97 7.19
C LYS A 37 -24.33 13.60 8.58
N LYS A 38 -24.62 12.81 9.61
CA LYS A 38 -24.76 13.28 10.99
C LYS A 38 -23.41 13.49 11.68
N HIS A 39 -22.45 12.59 11.45
CA HIS A 39 -21.15 12.64 12.13
C HIS A 39 -20.25 13.71 11.49
N SER A 40 -19.50 14.41 12.34
CA SER A 40 -18.47 15.37 11.94
C SER A 40 -17.31 14.68 11.22
N GLU A 41 -16.50 15.46 10.51
CA GLU A 41 -15.31 14.93 9.83
C GLU A 41 -14.28 14.37 10.83
N GLN A 42 -14.15 15.02 11.99
CA GLN A 42 -13.25 14.65 13.07
C GLN A 42 -13.66 13.33 13.73
N GLU A 43 -14.95 13.10 13.98
CA GLU A 43 -15.45 11.82 14.50
C GLU A 43 -15.15 10.68 13.53
N LYS A 44 -15.45 10.88 12.23
CA LYS A 44 -15.15 9.88 11.19
C LYS A 44 -13.66 9.59 11.13
N TYR A 45 -12.83 10.63 11.21
CA TYR A 45 -11.38 10.53 11.15
C TYR A 45 -10.82 9.72 12.31
N ALA A 46 -11.31 9.98 13.52
CA ALA A 46 -10.91 9.25 14.72
C ALA A 46 -11.31 7.77 14.62
N GLU A 47 -12.55 7.48 14.24
CA GLU A 47 -13.04 6.09 14.11
C GLU A 47 -12.29 5.31 13.01
N ILE A 48 -12.02 5.95 11.87
CA ILE A 48 -11.27 5.33 10.77
C ILE A 48 -9.84 5.02 11.22
N ASN A 49 -9.13 5.98 11.80
CA ASN A 49 -7.74 5.78 12.22
C ASN A 49 -7.61 4.78 13.37
N GLN A 50 -8.55 4.78 14.32
CA GLN A 50 -8.60 3.76 15.37
C GLN A 50 -8.72 2.34 14.78
N ALA A 51 -9.47 2.19 13.69
CA ALA A 51 -9.63 0.90 13.06
C ALA A 51 -8.45 0.50 12.15
N LEU A 52 -7.70 1.46 11.62
CA LEU A 52 -6.52 1.23 10.78
C LEU A 52 -5.26 0.93 11.61
N GLN A 53 -5.16 1.49 12.82
CA GLN A 53 -3.97 1.37 13.67
C GLN A 53 -3.47 -0.07 13.85
N PRO A 54 -4.32 -1.10 14.10
CA PRO A 54 -3.85 -2.48 14.25
C PRO A 54 -3.19 -3.05 12.98
N PHE A 55 -3.43 -2.44 11.81
CA PHE A 55 -2.80 -2.84 10.55
C PHE A 55 -1.46 -2.14 10.30
N GLY A 56 -1.05 -1.21 11.18
CA GLY A 56 0.13 -0.37 10.98
C GLY A 56 -0.10 0.76 9.97
N PHE A 57 -1.35 1.21 9.80
CA PHE A 57 -1.70 2.28 8.86
C PHE A 57 -2.52 3.38 9.51
N ALA A 58 -2.51 4.55 8.89
CA ALA A 58 -3.38 5.67 9.16
C ALA A 58 -3.86 6.32 7.86
N TYR A 59 -4.89 7.15 7.96
CA TYR A 59 -5.45 7.95 6.89
C TYR A 59 -5.17 9.43 7.16
N SER A 60 -4.67 10.15 6.15
CA SER A 60 -4.40 11.59 6.22
C SER A 60 -5.53 12.38 5.56
N LEU A 61 -6.21 13.22 6.34
CA LEU A 61 -7.26 14.11 5.82
C LEU A 61 -6.73 15.14 4.81
N SER A 62 -5.59 15.76 5.12
CA SER A 62 -5.04 16.85 4.31
C SER A 62 -4.45 16.39 2.98
N LYS A 63 -3.94 15.16 2.93
CA LYS A 63 -3.32 14.58 1.73
C LYS A 63 -4.25 13.60 0.98
N ASP A 64 -5.38 13.22 1.58
CA ASP A 64 -6.32 12.22 1.06
C ASP A 64 -5.66 10.89 0.66
N ILE A 65 -4.82 10.35 1.56
CA ILE A 65 -4.08 9.10 1.36
C ILE A 65 -4.06 8.25 2.63
N PHE A 66 -3.90 6.94 2.44
CA PHE A 66 -3.46 6.03 3.49
C PHE A 66 -1.93 5.97 3.52
N TYR A 67 -1.38 5.75 4.69
CA TYR A 67 0.06 5.68 4.89
C TYR A 67 0.43 4.79 6.08
N SER A 68 1.63 4.23 6.04
CA SER A 68 2.22 3.40 7.08
C SER A 68 2.55 4.23 8.32
N LEU A 69 2.30 3.64 9.49
CA LEU A 69 2.81 4.12 10.77
C LEU A 69 4.26 3.68 10.97
N GLU A 70 5.01 4.43 11.75
CA GLU A 70 6.41 4.09 12.05
C GLU A 70 6.52 2.81 12.89
N ASP A 71 5.58 2.62 13.82
CA ASP A 71 5.46 1.47 14.72
C ASP A 71 4.65 0.31 14.10
N ALA A 72 4.46 0.32 12.79
CA ALA A 72 3.79 -0.75 12.07
C ALA A 72 4.46 -2.10 12.36
N TRP A 73 3.66 -3.12 12.69
CA TRP A 73 4.16 -4.46 13.06
C TRP A 73 4.98 -5.11 11.95
N GLN A 74 4.80 -4.65 10.70
CA GLN A 74 5.62 -4.97 9.54
C GLN A 74 7.12 -4.75 9.80
N ARG A 75 7.50 -3.83 10.70
CA ARG A 75 8.90 -3.62 11.12
C ARG A 75 9.57 -4.87 11.72
N LYS A 76 8.77 -5.81 12.26
CA LYS A 76 9.27 -7.09 12.78
C LYS A 76 9.56 -8.12 11.69
N PHE A 77 9.24 -7.80 10.44
CA PHE A 77 9.47 -8.65 9.28
C PHE A 77 10.53 -7.98 8.43
N GLY A 78 11.56 -8.72 8.08
CA GLY A 78 12.52 -8.26 7.09
C GLY A 78 11.92 -8.22 5.70
N TYR A 79 12.74 -7.85 4.74
CA TYR A 79 12.40 -7.72 3.35
C TYR A 79 13.40 -8.51 2.48
N GLY A 80 12.89 -9.11 1.41
CA GLY A 80 13.70 -9.73 0.38
C GLY A 80 12.97 -9.80 -0.95
N LYS A 81 13.67 -10.17 -2.01
CA LYS A 81 13.16 -10.27 -3.38
C LYS A 81 11.83 -11.03 -3.52
N ILE A 82 11.54 -11.97 -2.62
CA ILE A 82 10.27 -12.71 -2.60
C ILE A 82 9.04 -11.79 -2.54
N TYR A 83 9.13 -10.63 -1.88
CA TYR A 83 8.00 -9.71 -1.77
C TYR A 83 7.67 -9.07 -3.13
N ASP A 84 8.69 -8.64 -3.89
CA ASP A 84 8.53 -8.16 -5.27
C ASP A 84 7.88 -9.23 -6.15
N GLU A 85 8.35 -10.47 -6.03
CA GLU A 85 7.84 -11.57 -6.82
C GLU A 85 6.38 -11.86 -6.50
N MET A 86 6.00 -11.85 -5.22
CA MET A 86 4.65 -12.15 -4.74
C MET A 86 3.65 -11.01 -4.91
N ALA A 87 4.09 -9.81 -5.29
CA ALA A 87 3.23 -8.64 -5.45
C ALA A 87 1.95 -8.92 -6.28
N PRO A 88 2.01 -9.59 -7.46
CA PRO A 88 0.79 -9.90 -8.24
C PRO A 88 -0.21 -10.79 -7.50
N VAL A 89 0.24 -11.73 -6.66
CA VAL A 89 -0.64 -12.60 -5.86
C VAL A 89 -1.36 -11.81 -4.78
N MET A 90 -0.73 -10.74 -4.28
CA MET A 90 -1.32 -9.79 -3.34
C MET A 90 -2.17 -8.70 -4.02
N ASN A 91 -2.52 -8.89 -5.30
CA ASN A 91 -3.20 -7.91 -6.15
C ASN A 91 -2.44 -6.59 -6.36
N MET A 92 -1.11 -6.64 -6.22
CA MET A 92 -0.24 -5.50 -6.44
C MET A 92 0.43 -5.61 -7.82
N ILE A 93 0.34 -4.56 -8.62
CA ILE A 93 1.02 -4.46 -9.92
C ILE A 93 1.84 -3.19 -9.85
N ILE A 94 3.11 -3.39 -9.54
CA ILE A 94 4.06 -2.36 -9.15
C ILE A 94 5.33 -2.47 -10.00
N ASP A 95 6.02 -1.35 -10.07
CA ASP A 95 7.39 -1.22 -10.51
C ASP A 95 8.28 -1.14 -9.27
N CYS A 96 9.24 -2.06 -9.16
CA CYS A 96 10.19 -2.18 -8.06
C CYS A 96 11.57 -1.74 -8.52
N GLU A 97 12.26 -0.92 -7.73
CA GLU A 97 13.60 -0.44 -8.01
C GLU A 97 14.45 -0.49 -6.73
N PRO A 98 15.12 -1.63 -6.45
CA PRO A 98 16.03 -1.74 -5.31
C PRO A 98 17.42 -1.19 -5.65
N ILE A 99 17.98 -0.41 -4.73
CA ILE A 99 19.35 0.12 -4.79
C ILE A 99 20.18 -0.50 -3.68
N TYR A 100 21.12 -1.37 -4.06
CA TYR A 100 22.02 -2.07 -3.15
C TYR A 100 23.37 -1.37 -3.00
N PHE A 101 23.83 -1.21 -1.76
CA PHE A 101 25.12 -0.61 -1.45
C PHE A 101 25.70 -1.15 -0.15
N GLU A 102 27.01 -0.94 0.06
CA GLU A 102 27.69 -1.30 1.29
C GLU A 102 28.14 -0.04 2.02
N TYR A 103 27.88 0.02 3.31
CA TYR A 103 28.26 1.14 4.18
C TYR A 103 28.50 0.63 5.60
N ALA A 104 29.58 1.10 6.23
CA ALA A 104 30.01 0.69 7.57
C ALA A 104 30.09 -0.84 7.76
N GLY A 105 30.58 -1.55 6.74
CA GLY A 105 30.72 -3.02 6.75
C GLY A 105 29.41 -3.81 6.64
N LYS A 106 28.26 -3.15 6.45
CA LYS A 106 26.95 -3.77 6.26
C LYS A 106 26.44 -3.59 4.84
N ARG A 107 25.60 -4.52 4.39
CA ARG A 107 24.82 -4.36 3.15
C ARG A 107 23.54 -3.62 3.45
N TRP A 108 23.22 -2.66 2.61
CA TRP A 108 22.01 -1.85 2.67
C TRP A 108 21.23 -1.98 1.37
N MET A 109 19.93 -1.79 1.50
CA MET A 109 19.01 -1.68 0.38
C MET A 109 18.06 -0.52 0.64
N ILE A 110 18.01 0.42 -0.29
CA ILE A 110 16.90 1.38 -0.36
C ILE A 110 16.07 0.98 -1.57
N GLU A 111 14.79 0.74 -1.34
CA GLU A 111 13.89 0.24 -2.36
C GLU A 111 12.73 1.19 -2.59
N PHE A 112 12.45 1.40 -3.87
CA PHE A 112 11.42 2.30 -4.33
C PHE A 112 10.35 1.52 -5.08
N TRP A 113 9.10 1.65 -4.66
CA TRP A 113 7.95 1.04 -5.33
C TRP A 113 6.97 2.10 -5.83
N LYS A 114 6.39 1.87 -7.01
CA LYS A 114 5.22 2.63 -7.49
C LYS A 114 4.25 1.73 -8.24
N GLY A 115 2.95 1.93 -8.08
CA GLY A 115 1.97 1.17 -8.87
C GLY A 115 0.57 1.12 -8.30
N GLN A 116 -0.10 0.02 -8.63
CA GLN A 116 -1.46 -0.29 -8.19
C GLN A 116 -1.40 -1.32 -7.05
N TYR A 117 -2.01 -1.01 -5.92
CA TYR A 117 -2.07 -1.82 -4.71
C TYR A 117 -3.53 -2.20 -4.44
N GLY A 118 -4.05 -3.21 -5.15
CA GLY A 118 -5.47 -3.55 -5.07
C GLY A 118 -6.35 -2.40 -5.57
N ILE A 119 -7.12 -1.77 -4.67
CA ILE A 119 -7.99 -0.62 -4.98
C ILE A 119 -7.33 0.75 -4.74
N THR A 120 -6.04 0.79 -4.41
CA THR A 120 -5.30 2.02 -4.23
C THR A 120 -4.21 2.17 -5.28
N THR A 121 -3.87 3.41 -5.62
CA THR A 121 -2.66 3.76 -6.37
C THR A 121 -1.67 4.37 -5.39
N GLY A 122 -0.40 4.00 -5.45
CA GLY A 122 0.55 4.49 -4.45
C GLY A 122 2.01 4.30 -4.81
N ALA A 123 2.83 4.63 -3.81
CA ALA A 123 4.27 4.46 -3.84
C ALA A 123 4.83 4.26 -2.43
N GLU A 124 5.99 3.63 -2.37
CA GLU A 124 6.71 3.29 -1.14
C GLU A 124 8.20 3.55 -1.32
N VAL A 125 8.85 3.96 -0.23
CA VAL A 125 10.30 4.03 -0.11
C VAL A 125 10.71 3.34 1.18
N GLY A 126 11.36 2.19 1.07
CA GLY A 126 11.83 1.38 2.19
C GLY A 126 13.35 1.42 2.33
N ILE A 127 13.84 1.42 3.56
CA ILE A 127 15.26 1.38 3.93
C ILE A 127 15.48 0.13 4.77
N TYR A 128 16.42 -0.70 4.33
CA TYR A 128 16.70 -1.99 4.92
C TYR A 128 18.21 -2.22 5.04
N VAL A 129 18.60 -3.01 6.03
CA VAL A 129 19.99 -3.31 6.34
C VAL A 129 20.14 -4.78 6.70
N GLU A 130 21.21 -5.40 6.24
CA GLU A 130 21.64 -6.72 6.69
C GLU A 130 22.43 -6.53 7.99
N ASN A 131 21.84 -6.89 9.13
CA ASN A 131 22.53 -6.76 10.42
C ASN A 131 23.62 -7.80 10.62
N GLU A 132 23.37 -9.03 10.16
CA GLU A 132 24.30 -10.15 10.23
C GLU A 132 24.62 -10.63 8.82
N ARG A 133 25.91 -10.58 8.44
CA ARG A 133 26.36 -10.99 7.10
C ARG A 133 26.04 -12.46 6.88
N GLY A 134 25.12 -12.75 5.98
CA GLY A 134 24.81 -14.10 5.54
C GLY A 134 25.85 -14.67 4.56
N SER A 135 25.69 -15.93 4.18
CA SER A 135 26.52 -16.61 3.17
C SER A 135 26.22 -16.20 1.73
N GLN A 136 25.17 -15.40 1.50
CA GLN A 136 24.75 -14.98 0.17
C GLN A 136 25.77 -14.01 -0.42
N GLU A 137 26.29 -14.29 -1.62
CA GLU A 137 27.21 -13.40 -2.32
C GLU A 137 26.46 -12.25 -3.00
N ASN A 138 25.36 -12.56 -3.70
CA ASN A 138 24.56 -11.55 -4.39
C ASN A 138 23.69 -10.76 -3.41
N PRO A 139 23.71 -9.42 -3.45
CA PRO A 139 22.83 -8.59 -2.62
C PRO A 139 21.33 -8.87 -2.85
N GLU A 140 20.94 -9.26 -4.07
CA GLU A 140 19.53 -9.55 -4.41
C GLU A 140 18.96 -10.79 -3.71
N ASP A 141 19.83 -11.70 -3.25
CA ASP A 141 19.45 -12.96 -2.59
C ASP A 141 19.44 -12.82 -1.06
N VAL A 142 19.81 -11.64 -0.53
CA VAL A 142 19.84 -11.35 0.91
C VAL A 142 18.44 -11.04 1.43
N PHE A 143 18.15 -11.53 2.63
CA PHE A 143 17.00 -11.09 3.40
C PHE A 143 17.44 -9.98 4.36
N TYR A 144 16.97 -8.76 4.12
CA TYR A 144 17.33 -7.57 4.87
C TYR A 144 16.38 -7.32 6.03
N ASP A 145 16.86 -6.76 7.13
CA ASP A 145 16.01 -6.29 8.22
C ASP A 145 15.54 -4.85 7.97
N CYS A 146 14.41 -4.47 8.56
CA CYS A 146 14.02 -3.06 8.66
C CYS A 146 15.05 -2.30 9.50
N VAL A 147 15.40 -1.08 9.07
CA VAL A 147 16.34 -0.25 9.82
C VAL A 147 15.81 0.13 11.20
N SER A 148 16.74 0.32 12.14
CA SER A 148 16.43 0.80 13.48
C SER A 148 16.07 2.30 13.46
N GLU A 149 15.50 2.83 14.54
CA GLU A 149 15.09 4.26 14.62
C GLU A 149 16.25 5.23 14.35
N LYS A 150 17.44 4.92 14.86
CA LYS A 150 18.66 5.71 14.63
C LYS A 150 19.15 5.69 13.18
N ASP A 151 18.77 4.65 12.42
CA ASP A 151 19.23 4.42 11.06
C ASP A 151 18.17 4.85 10.03
N GLN A 152 17.03 5.40 10.49
CA GLN A 152 16.03 5.99 9.60
C GLN A 152 16.55 7.28 8.97
N LEU A 153 16.28 7.45 7.68
CA LEU A 153 16.67 8.63 6.93
C LEU A 153 15.46 9.53 6.65
N PRO A 154 15.64 10.86 6.53
CA PRO A 154 14.64 11.73 5.95
C PRO A 154 14.39 11.35 4.48
N ILE A 155 13.14 11.06 4.17
CA ILE A 155 12.67 10.71 2.82
C ILE A 155 11.67 11.76 2.37
N HIS A 156 11.89 12.33 1.18
CA HIS A 156 10.91 13.11 0.45
C HIS A 156 10.38 12.26 -0.71
N MET A 157 9.08 12.02 -0.73
CA MET A 157 8.39 11.26 -1.77
C MET A 157 7.28 12.09 -2.39
N LYS A 158 7.28 12.18 -3.72
CA LYS A 158 6.17 12.73 -4.51
C LYS A 158 5.74 11.71 -5.55
N LEU A 159 4.44 11.45 -5.62
CA LEU A 159 3.86 10.60 -6.65
C LEU A 159 3.11 11.46 -7.66
N TYR A 160 3.41 11.24 -8.94
CA TYR A 160 2.73 11.87 -10.06
C TYR A 160 2.00 10.81 -10.88
N LYS A 161 0.87 11.20 -11.45
CA LYS A 161 0.14 10.42 -12.45
C LYS A 161 -0.09 11.28 -13.68
N ASN A 162 0.37 10.82 -14.84
CA ASN A 162 0.24 11.54 -16.11
C ASN A 162 0.67 13.02 -16.01
N GLY A 163 1.79 13.26 -15.31
CA GLY A 163 2.36 14.61 -15.09
C GLY A 163 1.70 15.43 -13.98
N LYS A 164 0.56 15.01 -13.42
CA LYS A 164 -0.08 15.70 -12.28
C LYS A 164 0.37 15.10 -10.96
N MET A 165 0.83 15.94 -10.03
CA MET A 165 1.15 15.50 -8.67
C MET A 165 -0.12 15.01 -7.96
N MET A 166 -0.08 13.78 -7.44
CA MET A 166 -1.14 13.20 -6.62
C MET A 166 -1.00 13.63 -5.16
N TYR A 167 0.18 13.43 -4.58
CA TYR A 167 0.49 13.80 -3.20
C TYR A 167 2.01 13.90 -2.99
N GLN A 168 2.38 14.49 -1.85
CA GLN A 168 3.76 14.53 -1.36
C GLN A 168 3.83 14.13 0.12
N ARG A 169 4.91 13.47 0.52
CA ARG A 169 5.24 13.14 1.91
C ARG A 169 6.71 13.44 2.17
N ILE A 170 7.00 14.01 3.33
CA ILE A 170 8.36 14.28 3.81
C ILE A 170 8.38 13.87 5.26
N GLU A 171 9.09 12.79 5.59
CA GLU A 171 9.26 12.34 6.99
C GLU A 171 10.59 11.61 7.13
N ARG A 172 11.12 11.55 8.36
CA ARG A 172 12.13 10.54 8.70
C ARG A 172 11.41 9.22 8.94
N HIS A 173 11.76 8.19 8.19
CA HIS A 173 11.03 6.93 8.24
C HIS A 173 11.87 5.77 7.68
N TRP A 174 11.64 4.56 8.18
CA TRP A 174 12.22 3.34 7.59
C TRP A 174 11.44 2.87 6.35
N TRP A 175 10.12 3.09 6.34
CA TRP A 175 9.21 2.70 5.24
C TRP A 175 8.13 3.76 4.94
N LEU A 176 8.47 4.77 4.15
CA LEU A 176 7.58 5.88 3.81
C LEU A 176 6.62 5.47 2.69
N THR A 177 5.31 5.41 2.98
CA THR A 177 4.30 4.99 1.99
C THR A 177 3.22 6.02 1.72
N GLY A 178 2.51 5.91 0.60
CA GLY A 178 1.31 6.70 0.34
C GLY A 178 0.40 5.97 -0.63
N PHE A 179 -0.90 5.95 -0.33
CA PHE A 179 -1.88 5.23 -1.14
C PHE A 179 -3.17 6.04 -1.30
N ALA A 180 -3.44 6.49 -2.52
CA ALA A 180 -4.69 7.14 -2.92
C ALA A 180 -5.77 6.09 -3.19
N LEU A 181 -6.91 6.19 -2.51
CA LEU A 181 -7.98 5.19 -2.56
C LEU A 181 -8.95 5.39 -3.72
N GLY A 182 -9.28 4.30 -4.41
CA GLY A 182 -10.26 4.28 -5.49
C GLY A 182 -9.73 4.79 -6.84
N GLU A 183 -8.44 5.13 -6.90
CA GLU A 183 -7.75 5.52 -8.12
C GLU A 183 -7.11 4.28 -8.77
N PHE A 184 -7.40 4.07 -10.05
CA PHE A 184 -6.81 2.99 -10.84
C PHE A 184 -5.70 3.54 -11.72
N SER A 185 -4.51 2.94 -11.67
CA SER A 185 -3.37 3.33 -12.49
C SER A 185 -2.64 2.12 -13.07
N TYR A 186 -2.00 2.32 -14.21
CA TYR A 186 -0.90 1.46 -14.64
C TYR A 186 0.43 2.01 -14.11
N PRO A 187 1.42 1.17 -13.75
CA PRO A 187 2.72 1.66 -13.28
C PRO A 187 3.38 2.66 -14.25
N GLY A 188 3.24 2.46 -15.56
CA GLY A 188 3.76 3.38 -16.58
C GLY A 188 3.05 4.74 -16.67
N GLU A 189 1.88 4.92 -16.04
CA GLU A 189 1.24 6.24 -15.89
C GLU A 189 1.81 7.02 -14.71
N LEU A 190 2.58 6.35 -13.85
CA LEU A 190 3.10 6.90 -12.60
C LEU A 190 4.57 7.25 -12.72
N MET A 191 4.93 8.35 -12.06
CA MET A 191 6.31 8.75 -11.82
C MET A 191 6.48 9.02 -10.33
N LEU A 192 7.45 8.34 -9.72
CA LEU A 192 7.87 8.57 -8.34
C LEU A 192 9.10 9.48 -8.37
N GLU A 193 9.02 10.65 -7.74
CA GLU A 193 10.19 11.46 -7.40
C GLU A 193 10.51 11.20 -5.93
N ALA A 194 11.68 10.63 -5.68
CA ALA A 194 12.16 10.33 -4.34
C ALA A 194 13.45 11.10 -4.07
N ALA A 195 13.62 11.58 -2.85
CA ALA A 195 14.87 12.13 -2.36
C ALA A 195 15.16 11.60 -0.96
N VAL A 196 16.38 11.13 -0.75
CA VAL A 196 16.84 10.62 0.54
C VAL A 196 17.96 11.52 1.03
N SER A 197 17.86 11.98 2.27
CA SER A 197 18.90 12.78 2.91
C SER A 197 19.78 11.91 3.80
N PHE A 198 21.09 11.99 3.61
CA PHE A 198 22.09 11.21 4.34
C PHE A 198 22.86 12.11 5.30
N GLU A 199 22.92 11.75 6.58
CA GLU A 199 23.72 12.50 7.55
C GLU A 199 25.22 12.25 7.39
N ASP A 200 25.56 11.04 6.94
CA ASP A 200 26.93 10.60 6.68
C ASP A 200 27.24 10.66 5.18
N ARG A 201 28.36 11.33 4.84
CA ARG A 201 28.79 11.50 3.45
C ARG A 201 29.25 10.20 2.81
N GLU A 202 29.89 9.30 3.56
CA GLU A 202 30.31 8.00 3.05
C GLU A 202 29.10 7.13 2.69
N MET A 203 28.04 7.18 3.50
CA MET A 203 26.77 6.49 3.18
C MET A 203 26.11 7.08 1.92
N GLN A 204 26.13 8.41 1.79
CA GLN A 204 25.63 9.10 0.60
C GLN A 204 26.38 8.65 -0.67
N GLU A 205 27.71 8.66 -0.62
CA GLU A 205 28.58 8.25 -1.72
C GLU A 205 28.37 6.76 -2.06
N ALA A 206 28.22 5.90 -1.05
CA ALA A 206 27.91 4.49 -1.23
C ALA A 206 26.55 4.28 -1.93
N PHE A 207 25.51 5.03 -1.53
CA PHE A 207 24.20 4.99 -2.18
C PHE A 207 24.26 5.46 -3.64
N ILE A 208 24.98 6.55 -3.92
CA ILE A 208 25.23 7.03 -5.30
C ILE A 208 25.92 5.95 -6.13
N GLY A 209 26.95 5.30 -5.57
CA GLY A 209 27.60 4.16 -6.20
C GLY A 209 26.64 2.99 -6.46
N GLY A 210 25.69 2.75 -5.54
CA GLY A 210 24.59 1.80 -5.72
C GLY A 210 23.68 2.15 -6.89
N CYS A 211 23.32 3.43 -7.04
CA CYS A 211 22.54 3.93 -8.17
C CYS A 211 23.26 3.68 -9.50
N TYR A 212 24.56 3.99 -9.57
CA TYR A 212 25.34 3.75 -10.79
C TYR A 212 25.42 2.26 -11.14
N ARG A 213 25.61 1.37 -10.16
CA ARG A 213 25.54 -0.09 -10.38
C ARG A 213 24.17 -0.57 -10.85
N ALA A 214 23.10 0.10 -10.44
CA ALA A 214 21.74 -0.19 -10.92
C ALA A 214 21.47 0.32 -12.35
N GLY A 215 22.39 1.14 -12.92
CA GLY A 215 22.31 1.64 -14.29
C GLY A 215 21.88 3.10 -14.41
N TYR A 216 21.79 3.83 -13.30
CA TYR A 216 21.58 5.29 -13.33
C TYR A 216 22.84 6.00 -13.82
N GLN A 217 22.65 7.11 -14.52
CA GLN A 217 23.72 8.02 -14.93
C GLN A 217 23.75 9.25 -14.02
N PRO A 218 24.85 10.02 -13.99
CA PRO A 218 24.93 11.26 -13.21
C PRO A 218 23.75 12.22 -13.49
N ASP A 219 23.32 12.35 -14.74
CA ASP A 219 22.20 13.21 -15.13
C ASP A 219 20.83 12.69 -14.66
N ASP A 220 20.72 11.39 -14.30
CA ASP A 220 19.50 10.84 -13.72
C ASP A 220 19.36 11.19 -12.22
N LEU A 221 20.43 11.65 -11.58
CA LEU A 221 20.49 11.96 -10.14
C LEU A 221 20.65 13.46 -9.92
N HIS A 222 19.89 14.00 -8.98
CA HIS A 222 20.09 15.37 -8.52
C HIS A 222 20.63 15.35 -7.09
N ILE A 223 21.89 15.75 -6.93
CA ILE A 223 22.60 15.77 -5.64
C ILE A 223 22.65 17.20 -5.14
N TRP A 224 22.12 17.43 -3.94
CA TRP A 224 22.15 18.73 -3.27
C TRP A 224 22.47 18.58 -1.79
N HIS A 225 23.65 19.07 -1.37
CA HIS A 225 24.21 18.82 -0.03
C HIS A 225 24.17 17.31 0.32
N SER A 226 23.48 16.96 1.41
CA SER A 226 23.28 15.59 1.89
C SER A 226 22.17 14.82 1.17
N GLN A 227 21.44 15.46 0.25
CA GLN A 227 20.27 14.85 -0.38
C GLN A 227 20.61 14.33 -1.77
N VAL A 228 20.17 13.09 -2.04
CA VAL A 228 20.21 12.48 -3.37
C VAL A 228 18.77 12.28 -3.84
N SER A 229 18.41 12.90 -4.95
CA SER A 229 17.08 12.78 -5.56
C SER A 229 17.15 12.04 -6.89
N MET A 230 16.13 11.23 -7.15
CA MET A 230 15.97 10.50 -8.39
C MET A 230 14.51 10.41 -8.81
N ARG A 231 14.28 10.26 -10.12
CA ARG A 231 12.95 10.09 -10.71
C ARG A 231 12.81 8.71 -11.31
N ILE A 232 11.84 7.97 -10.80
CA ILE A 232 11.51 6.63 -11.24
C ILE A 232 10.24 6.74 -12.08
N TYR A 233 10.44 6.86 -13.39
CA TYR A 233 9.37 6.73 -14.39
C TYR A 233 9.35 5.31 -14.97
N GLN A 234 10.51 4.87 -15.48
CA GLN A 234 10.79 3.49 -15.84
C GLN A 234 11.94 2.98 -14.96
N PRO A 235 11.72 1.89 -14.20
CA PRO A 235 12.79 1.22 -13.47
C PRO A 235 13.96 0.84 -14.38
N LYS A 236 15.20 1.00 -13.90
CA LYS A 236 16.38 0.50 -14.61
C LYS A 236 16.53 -1.00 -14.41
N LYS A 237 16.05 -1.52 -13.28
CA LYS A 237 16.03 -2.96 -13.00
C LYS A 237 14.87 -3.65 -13.71
N LYS A 238 15.16 -4.88 -14.16
CA LYS A 238 14.15 -5.73 -14.80
C LYS A 238 13.09 -6.12 -13.79
N GLN A 239 11.85 -5.76 -14.08
CA GLN A 239 10.71 -6.10 -13.24
C GLN A 239 10.50 -7.61 -13.17
N SER A 240 10.16 -8.12 -11.97
CA SER A 240 9.91 -9.54 -11.79
C SER A 240 8.88 -10.04 -12.80
N SER A 241 9.22 -11.16 -13.44
CA SER A 241 8.35 -11.90 -14.35
C SER A 241 7.90 -13.23 -13.76
N SER A 242 8.06 -13.44 -12.44
CA SER A 242 7.69 -14.69 -11.76
C SER A 242 6.25 -15.10 -12.07
N TYR A 243 5.38 -14.11 -12.30
CA TYR A 243 4.03 -14.32 -12.79
C TYR A 243 3.88 -13.83 -14.24
N GLY A 244 3.39 -14.73 -15.11
CA GLY A 244 3.23 -14.49 -16.53
C GLY A 244 2.33 -13.30 -16.88
N ARG A 245 2.49 -12.76 -18.10
CA ARG A 245 1.76 -11.57 -18.59
C ARG A 245 0.24 -11.68 -18.46
N PHE A 246 -0.33 -12.87 -18.66
CA PHE A 246 -1.77 -13.10 -18.54
C PHE A 246 -2.29 -12.92 -17.12
N PHE A 247 -1.58 -13.46 -16.12
CA PHE A 247 -1.95 -13.32 -14.72
C PHE A 247 -1.91 -11.84 -14.30
N ARG A 248 -0.83 -11.12 -14.64
CA ARG A 248 -0.71 -9.67 -14.36
C ARG A 248 -1.83 -8.86 -15.01
N LYS A 249 -2.22 -9.19 -16.25
CA LYS A 249 -3.37 -8.54 -16.93
C LYS A 249 -4.69 -8.83 -16.21
N TRP A 250 -4.90 -10.07 -15.75
CA TRP A 250 -6.07 -10.44 -14.96
C TRP A 250 -6.14 -9.69 -13.63
N VAL A 251 -5.02 -9.61 -12.89
CA VAL A 251 -4.92 -8.82 -11.65
C VAL A 251 -5.24 -7.34 -11.91
N GLN A 252 -4.64 -6.72 -12.94
CA GLN A 252 -4.97 -5.32 -13.28
C GLN A 252 -6.44 -5.15 -13.69
N TRP A 253 -7.03 -6.12 -14.39
CA TRP A 253 -8.45 -6.09 -14.72
C TRP A 253 -9.31 -6.14 -13.45
N GLN A 254 -8.95 -7.01 -12.49
CA GLN A 254 -9.64 -7.11 -11.20
C GLN A 254 -9.50 -5.81 -10.40
N ASN A 255 -8.30 -5.22 -10.33
CA ASN A 255 -8.06 -3.94 -9.68
C ASN A 255 -8.93 -2.83 -10.30
N ARG A 256 -8.95 -2.73 -11.64
CA ARG A 256 -9.81 -1.78 -12.36
C ARG A 256 -11.29 -1.99 -12.05
N HIS A 257 -11.74 -3.25 -12.05
CA HIS A 257 -13.11 -3.60 -11.73
C HIS A 257 -13.46 -3.19 -10.29
N ASN A 258 -12.57 -3.49 -9.34
CA ASN A 258 -12.76 -3.17 -7.93
C ASN A 258 -12.78 -1.66 -7.67
N CYS A 259 -11.92 -0.86 -8.31
CA CYS A 259 -11.98 0.60 -8.24
C CYS A 259 -13.33 1.12 -8.77
N LYS A 260 -13.79 0.62 -9.93
CA LYS A 260 -15.12 1.00 -10.47
C LYS A 260 -16.26 0.59 -9.54
N LEU A 261 -16.18 -0.57 -8.91
CA LEU A 261 -17.17 -1.04 -7.93
C LEU A 261 -17.18 -0.14 -6.70
N TYR A 262 -16.00 0.18 -6.13
CA TYR A 262 -15.84 1.10 -5.02
C TYR A 262 -16.50 2.45 -5.32
N LEU A 263 -16.17 3.06 -6.46
CA LEU A 263 -16.73 4.34 -6.89
C LEU A 263 -18.26 4.26 -7.08
N ARG A 264 -18.77 3.16 -7.64
CA ARG A 264 -20.22 2.95 -7.83
C ARG A 264 -20.96 2.79 -6.51
N VAL A 265 -20.42 2.01 -5.58
CA VAL A 265 -21.04 1.74 -4.27
C VAL A 265 -21.04 2.99 -3.39
N THR A 266 -20.04 3.86 -3.57
CA THR A 266 -19.83 5.06 -2.75
C THR A 266 -20.18 6.36 -3.46
N LYS A 267 -20.83 6.30 -4.64
CA LYS A 267 -21.15 7.43 -5.52
C LYS A 267 -21.89 8.60 -4.87
N ASP A 268 -22.57 8.36 -3.76
CA ASP A 268 -23.36 9.37 -3.04
C ASP A 268 -22.48 10.28 -2.16
N PHE A 269 -21.17 10.04 -2.11
CA PHE A 269 -20.20 10.79 -1.32
C PHE A 269 -19.04 11.27 -2.19
N SER A 270 -18.69 12.55 -2.07
CA SER A 270 -17.54 13.13 -2.79
C SER A 270 -16.22 12.86 -2.05
N LYS A 271 -16.20 13.12 -0.74
CA LYS A 271 -15.01 12.98 0.12
C LYS A 271 -14.67 11.52 0.40
N THR A 272 -13.40 11.16 0.30
CA THR A 272 -12.90 9.80 0.57
C THR A 272 -13.21 9.36 2.00
N ILE A 273 -13.09 10.26 2.99
CA ILE A 273 -13.46 9.96 4.38
C ILE A 273 -14.92 9.51 4.53
N ASP A 274 -15.86 10.16 3.84
CA ASP A 274 -17.27 9.79 3.85
C ASP A 274 -17.51 8.44 3.16
N LYS A 275 -16.79 8.17 2.06
CA LYS A 275 -16.86 6.90 1.35
C LYS A 275 -16.39 5.74 2.24
N ILE A 276 -15.26 5.91 2.94
CA ILE A 276 -14.72 4.90 3.87
C ILE A 276 -15.67 4.69 5.03
N TYR A 277 -16.12 5.77 5.67
CA TYR A 277 -17.02 5.70 6.81
C TYR A 277 -18.35 5.02 6.45
N TYR A 278 -18.89 5.33 5.26
CA TYR A 278 -20.05 4.63 4.73
C TYR A 278 -19.81 3.12 4.60
N LEU A 279 -18.67 2.69 4.05
CA LEU A 279 -18.37 1.28 3.88
C LEU A 279 -18.26 0.54 5.23
N MET A 280 -17.63 1.15 6.24
CA MET A 280 -17.58 0.62 7.61
C MET A 280 -18.98 0.37 8.16
N LEU A 281 -19.90 1.32 8.01
CA LEU A 281 -21.27 1.24 8.52
C LEU A 281 -22.19 0.33 7.69
N ALA A 282 -22.02 0.30 6.37
CA ALA A 282 -22.85 -0.47 5.45
C ALA A 282 -22.47 -1.96 5.43
N TYR A 283 -21.21 -2.30 5.74
CA TYR A 283 -20.67 -3.66 5.69
C TYR A 283 -19.93 -4.05 6.99
N PRO A 284 -20.57 -3.93 8.17
CA PRO A 284 -19.91 -4.10 9.47
C PRO A 284 -19.41 -5.53 9.71
N ARG A 285 -20.03 -6.54 9.11
CA ARG A 285 -19.54 -7.94 9.20
C ARG A 285 -18.23 -8.13 8.47
N VAL A 286 -18.12 -7.59 7.26
CA VAL A 286 -16.87 -7.63 6.48
C VAL A 286 -15.79 -6.85 7.24
N PHE A 287 -16.14 -5.67 7.74
CA PHE A 287 -15.25 -4.86 8.54
C PHE A 287 -14.76 -5.55 9.81
N ALA A 288 -15.66 -6.22 10.55
CA ALA A 288 -15.32 -6.96 11.75
C ALA A 288 -14.38 -8.14 11.48
N ILE A 289 -14.54 -8.85 10.36
CA ILE A 289 -13.62 -9.92 9.96
C ILE A 289 -12.24 -9.34 9.68
N ILE A 290 -12.16 -8.25 8.92
CA ILE A 290 -10.91 -7.59 8.58
C ILE A 290 -10.21 -7.11 9.87
N THR A 291 -10.90 -6.35 10.72
CA THR A 291 -10.32 -5.77 11.96
C THR A 291 -9.93 -6.84 12.98
N LYS A 292 -10.66 -7.96 13.06
CA LYS A 292 -10.25 -9.08 13.92
C LYS A 292 -8.90 -9.65 13.50
N THR A 293 -8.68 -9.86 12.20
CA THR A 293 -7.39 -10.34 11.67
C THR A 293 -6.26 -9.36 11.95
N GLY A 294 -6.50 -8.05 11.73
CA GLY A 294 -5.53 -7.01 12.04
C GLY A 294 -5.14 -6.96 13.51
N ARG A 295 -6.12 -7.04 14.42
CA ARG A 295 -5.86 -7.06 15.87
C ARG A 295 -5.04 -8.25 16.31
N ILE A 296 -5.31 -9.45 15.78
CA ILE A 296 -4.51 -10.65 16.13
C ILE A 296 -3.05 -10.49 15.69
N ALA A 297 -2.82 -9.93 14.49
CA ALA A 297 -1.47 -9.66 14.02
C ALA A 297 -0.77 -8.60 14.89
N TRP A 298 -1.49 -7.57 15.31
CA TRP A 298 -0.96 -6.51 16.17
C TRP A 298 -0.65 -6.99 17.59
N GLU A 299 -1.56 -7.70 18.24
CA GLU A 299 -1.41 -8.18 19.63
C GLU A 299 -0.25 -9.17 19.77
N LYS A 300 -0.06 -10.08 18.81
CA LYS A 300 1.10 -11.00 18.77
C LYS A 300 2.43 -10.28 18.62
N ASN A 301 2.40 -9.05 18.10
CA ASN A 301 3.57 -8.27 17.75
C ASN A 301 3.71 -7.01 18.62
N ARG A 302 3.02 -6.92 19.75
CA ARG A 302 3.27 -5.87 20.74
C ARG A 302 4.62 -6.15 21.44
N PRO A 303 5.48 -5.14 21.67
CA PRO A 303 6.72 -5.31 22.41
C PRO A 303 6.47 -5.80 23.84
#